data_AF-A0A9E5YYZ6-F1
#
_entry.id   AF-A0A9E5YYZ6-F1
#
_cell.length_a   1.000
_cell.length_b   1.000
_cell.length_c   1.000
_cell.angle_alpha   90.00
_cell.angle_beta   90.00
_cell.angle_gamma   90.00
#
_symmetry.space_group_name_H-M   'P 1'
#
loop_
_entity.id
_entity.type
_entity.pdbx_description
1 polymer ?
#
loop_
_entity_poly.entity_id
_entity_poly.type
_entity_poly.pdbx_seq_one_letter_code
_entity_poly.pdbx_strand_id
1 'polypeptide(L)'
;MVFIHPNWQAKHNEFSYKLGVIESKTDKQSNCQMKSKKEESTLSKEDISKGTSKGIEKYKNLSFMERYAMYMGVAQILELGLKYLLVDKFEYDIDKTEKWTMGKTYRELEKNKLRPDFLHILKNTVDNRNYIAHEILANKLLFHEILGDKIPDNHYDKESRRLDKFIIELEQLVFLFEWTNSNNGWN
;
A
#
# COMPACT_ATOMS: atom_id res chain seq x y z
N MET A 1 -9.74 -21.32 -13.73
CA MET A 1 -10.78 -20.41 -14.25
C MET A 1 -11.31 -19.64 -13.06
N VAL A 2 -10.79 -18.43 -12.83
CA VAL A 2 -11.21 -17.57 -11.69
C VAL A 2 -11.68 -16.27 -12.30
N PHE A 3 -12.93 -15.96 -12.03
CA PHE A 3 -13.68 -14.83 -12.57
C PHE A 3 -13.13 -13.51 -12.02
N ILE A 4 -12.59 -12.67 -12.90
CA ILE A 4 -12.37 -11.26 -12.60
C ILE A 4 -13.73 -10.57 -12.74
N HIS A 5 -14.30 -10.14 -11.61
CA HIS A 5 -15.59 -9.45 -11.59
C HIS A 5 -15.44 -8.06 -12.28
N PRO A 6 -16.32 -7.64 -13.21
CA PRO A 6 -16.08 -6.47 -14.08
C PRO A 6 -16.19 -5.07 -13.42
N ASN A 7 -16.32 -4.97 -12.09
CA ASN A 7 -16.79 -3.75 -11.43
C ASN A 7 -15.69 -2.84 -10.86
N TRP A 8 -14.43 -3.02 -11.23
CA TRP A 8 -13.36 -2.11 -10.80
C TRP A 8 -13.21 -0.87 -11.69
N GLN A 9 -13.59 -0.95 -12.97
CA GLN A 9 -13.56 0.19 -13.90
C GLN A 9 -14.76 1.15 -13.78
N ALA A 10 -15.86 0.73 -13.15
CA ALA A 10 -17.09 1.52 -13.11
C ALA A 10 -17.12 2.63 -12.03
N LYS A 11 -16.28 2.54 -10.98
CA LYS A 11 -16.29 3.50 -9.86
C LYS A 11 -15.57 4.83 -10.13
N HIS A 12 -14.88 4.98 -11.25
CA HIS A 12 -14.25 6.25 -11.63
C HIS A 12 -15.14 7.16 -12.50
N ASN A 13 -16.27 6.67 -13.02
CA ASN A 13 -17.16 7.44 -13.89
C ASN A 13 -18.42 8.01 -13.19
N GLU A 14 -18.64 7.72 -11.91
CA GLU A 14 -19.84 8.16 -11.17
C GLU A 14 -19.70 9.52 -10.46
N PHE A 15 -18.56 10.21 -10.60
CA PHE A 15 -18.34 11.54 -10.01
C PHE A 15 -18.37 12.69 -11.03
N SER A 16 -19.10 12.51 -12.13
CA SER A 16 -19.43 13.56 -13.09
C SER A 16 -20.94 13.55 -13.33
N TYR A 17 -21.54 14.74 -13.35
CA TYR A 17 -22.97 15.05 -13.55
C TYR A 17 -23.89 15.03 -12.32
N LYS A 18 -23.81 16.10 -11.50
CA LYS A 18 -25.00 16.87 -11.10
C LYS A 18 -24.59 18.33 -10.85
N LEU A 19 -24.94 19.20 -11.80
CA LEU A 19 -25.48 20.55 -11.60
C LEU A 19 -25.55 21.23 -12.97
N GLY A 20 -26.69 21.05 -13.64
CA GLY A 20 -27.14 21.96 -14.68
C GLY A 20 -28.28 22.79 -14.09
N VAL A 21 -28.06 24.10 -13.92
CA VAL A 21 -29.08 25.13 -14.15
C VAL A 21 -28.35 26.33 -14.74
N ILE A 22 -28.76 26.68 -15.96
CA ILE A 22 -28.35 27.85 -16.72
C ILE A 22 -29.26 29.00 -16.30
N GLU A 23 -28.69 30.13 -15.87
CA GLU A 23 -29.26 31.45 -16.14
C GLU A 23 -28.14 32.40 -16.58
N SER A 24 -28.41 33.07 -17.70
CA SER A 24 -27.54 34.02 -18.39
C SER A 24 -27.76 35.44 -17.87
N LYS A 25 -26.69 36.25 -17.83
CA LYS A 25 -26.68 37.69 -18.20
C LYS A 25 -25.28 38.33 -18.08
N THR A 26 -24.77 38.71 -19.26
CA THR A 26 -24.01 39.95 -19.62
C THR A 26 -22.81 40.46 -18.82
N ASP A 27 -21.70 40.58 -19.57
CA ASP A 27 -20.67 41.62 -19.60
C ASP A 27 -19.80 41.91 -18.36
N LYS A 28 -18.52 41.51 -18.45
CA LYS A 28 -17.39 42.44 -18.66
C LYS A 28 -16.07 41.67 -18.67
N GLN A 29 -15.28 41.89 -19.73
CA GLN A 29 -13.86 41.58 -19.75
C GLN A 29 -13.17 42.24 -18.56
N SER A 30 -12.52 41.44 -17.71
CA SER A 30 -11.37 41.89 -16.93
C SER A 30 -10.41 40.73 -16.74
N ASN A 31 -9.25 40.95 -17.33
CA ASN A 31 -8.04 40.15 -17.32
C ASN A 31 -7.47 40.10 -15.89
N CYS A 32 -7.31 38.91 -15.30
CA CYS A 32 -6.30 38.70 -14.27
C CYS A 32 -6.02 37.20 -14.08
N GLN A 33 -4.97 36.74 -14.77
CA GLN A 33 -4.11 35.60 -14.42
C GLN A 33 -4.61 34.69 -13.29
N MET A 34 -5.28 33.59 -13.64
CA MET A 34 -5.37 32.45 -12.75
C MET A 34 -3.99 31.81 -12.67
N LYS A 35 -3.25 32.17 -11.62
CA LYS A 35 -2.06 31.46 -11.15
C LYS A 35 -2.45 30.00 -10.95
N SER A 36 -2.00 29.12 -11.83
CA SER A 36 -1.95 27.68 -11.58
C SER A 36 -0.92 27.43 -10.47
N LYS A 37 -1.35 27.58 -9.22
CA LYS A 37 -0.56 27.18 -8.07
C LYS A 37 -0.69 25.66 -7.97
N LYS A 38 0.16 24.94 -8.71
CA LYS A 38 0.49 23.55 -8.41
C LYS A 38 1.28 23.62 -7.11
N GLU A 39 0.58 23.65 -5.98
CA GLU A 39 1.24 23.54 -4.69
C GLU A 39 2.02 22.23 -4.71
N GLU A 40 3.34 22.33 -4.62
CA GLU A 40 4.19 21.19 -4.34
C GLU A 40 3.65 20.56 -3.06
N SER A 41 2.91 19.46 -3.20
CA SER A 41 2.38 18.73 -2.07
C SER A 41 3.58 18.10 -1.37
N THR A 42 4.19 18.84 -0.45
CA THR A 42 5.28 18.32 0.37
C THR A 42 4.66 17.37 1.38
N LEU A 43 4.96 16.08 1.28
CA LEU A 43 4.44 15.07 2.19
C LEU A 43 5.03 15.28 3.59
N SER A 44 4.19 15.64 4.57
CA SER A 44 4.63 15.82 5.96
C SER A 44 4.68 14.49 6.73
N LYS A 45 5.39 14.49 7.87
CA LYS A 45 5.42 13.32 8.76
C LYS A 45 4.03 13.02 9.33
N GLU A 46 3.26 14.07 9.59
CA GLU A 46 1.90 13.99 10.09
C GLU A 46 0.97 13.32 9.08
N ASP A 47 1.15 13.60 7.79
CA ASP A 47 0.37 12.97 6.71
C ASP A 47 0.70 11.49 6.58
N ILE A 48 1.99 11.12 6.65
CA ILE A 48 2.41 9.71 6.65
C ILE A 48 1.81 8.97 7.85
N SER A 49 1.88 9.56 9.04
CA SER A 49 1.33 8.96 10.25
C SER A 49 -0.18 8.77 10.16
N LYS A 50 -0.92 9.77 9.66
CA LYS A 50 -2.38 9.70 9.46
C LYS A 50 -2.75 8.64 8.42
N GLY A 51 -2.06 8.62 7.28
CA GLY A 51 -2.28 7.65 6.20
C GLY A 51 -2.04 6.23 6.68
N THR A 52 -0.93 6.01 7.37
CA THR A 52 -0.56 4.71 7.96
C THR A 52 -1.60 4.28 9.01
N SER A 53 -1.98 5.18 9.91
CA SER A 53 -2.99 4.90 10.96
C SER A 53 -4.33 4.50 10.36
N LYS A 54 -4.77 5.19 9.30
CA LYS A 54 -5.99 4.83 8.56
C LYS A 54 -5.91 3.41 7.97
N GLY A 55 -4.76 3.02 7.43
CA GLY A 55 -4.51 1.67 6.95
C GLY A 55 -4.58 0.62 8.06
N ILE A 56 -4.06 0.94 9.25
CA ILE A 56 -4.03 0.05 10.42
C ILE A 56 -5.44 -0.23 10.99
N GLU A 57 -6.40 0.69 10.83
CA GLU A 57 -7.77 0.51 11.35
C GLU A 57 -8.41 -0.82 10.93
N LYS A 58 -8.12 -1.31 9.71
CA LYS A 58 -8.71 -2.57 9.19
C LYS A 58 -8.20 -3.83 9.90
N TYR A 59 -7.13 -3.73 10.68
CA TYR A 59 -6.60 -4.84 11.47
C TYR A 59 -7.11 -4.83 12.92
N LYS A 60 -7.80 -3.77 13.33
CA LYS A 60 -8.33 -3.68 14.70
C LYS A 60 -9.33 -4.80 14.94
N ASN A 61 -9.24 -5.39 16.12
CA ASN A 61 -10.09 -6.50 16.58
C ASN A 61 -9.95 -7.81 15.77
N LEU A 62 -9.00 -7.89 14.84
CA LEU A 62 -8.68 -9.14 14.16
C LEU A 62 -7.82 -10.02 15.07
N SER A 63 -8.10 -11.32 15.05
CA SER A 63 -7.24 -12.34 15.64
C SER A 63 -5.85 -12.34 14.99
N PHE A 64 -4.89 -13.03 15.61
CA PHE A 64 -3.54 -13.19 15.03
C PHE A 64 -3.59 -13.78 13.61
N MET A 65 -4.40 -14.82 13.38
CA MET A 65 -4.50 -15.48 12.07
C MET A 65 -5.14 -14.57 11.01
N GLU A 66 -6.16 -13.79 11.40
CA GLU A 66 -6.80 -12.83 10.50
C GLU A 66 -5.85 -11.67 10.16
N ARG A 67 -5.10 -11.15 11.13
CA ARG A 67 -4.06 -10.13 10.86
C ARG A 67 -2.96 -10.67 9.96
N TYR A 68 -2.53 -11.90 10.18
CA TYR A 68 -1.56 -12.59 9.32
C TYR A 68 -2.07 -12.71 7.88
N ALA A 69 -3.30 -13.20 7.69
CA ALA A 69 -3.90 -13.36 6.37
C ALA A 69 -4.08 -12.01 5.67
N MET A 70 -4.53 -10.99 6.41
CA MET A 70 -4.70 -9.63 5.91
C MET A 70 -3.35 -9.05 5.46
N TYR A 71 -2.30 -9.19 6.28
CA TYR A 71 -0.95 -8.75 5.93
C TYR A 71 -0.48 -9.39 4.61
N MET A 72 -0.61 -10.71 4.48
CA MET A 72 -0.19 -11.44 3.28
C MET A 72 -0.97 -10.99 2.03
N GLY A 73 -2.27 -10.75 2.18
CA GLY A 73 -3.12 -10.23 1.11
C GLY A 73 -2.71 -8.83 0.65
N VAL A 74 -2.51 -7.91 1.60
CA VAL A 74 -2.08 -6.53 1.29
C VAL A 74 -0.70 -6.51 0.63
N ALA A 75 0.25 -7.31 1.14
CA ALA A 75 1.58 -7.43 0.53
C ALA A 75 1.49 -7.96 -0.92
N GLN A 76 0.60 -8.92 -1.19
CA GLN A 76 0.40 -9.44 -2.55
C GLN A 76 -0.20 -8.40 -3.50
N ILE A 77 -1.17 -7.62 -3.03
CA ILE A 77 -1.77 -6.52 -3.82
C ILE A 77 -0.71 -5.45 -4.11
N LEU A 78 0.10 -5.08 -3.12
CA LEU A 78 1.19 -4.14 -3.29
C LEU A 78 2.22 -4.66 -4.32
N GLU A 79 2.59 -5.94 -4.26
CA GLU A 79 3.48 -6.57 -5.25
C GLU A 79 2.96 -6.38 -6.67
N LEU A 80 1.66 -6.61 -6.88
CA LEU A 80 1.01 -6.43 -8.18
C LEU A 80 1.08 -4.96 -8.63
N GLY A 81 0.80 -4.02 -7.73
CA GLY A 81 0.91 -2.59 -8.01
C GLY A 81 2.34 -2.17 -8.40
N LEU A 82 3.35 -2.71 -7.73
CA LEU A 82 4.76 -2.45 -8.04
C LEU A 82 5.18 -3.01 -9.41
N LYS A 83 4.68 -4.19 -9.77
CA LYS A 83 4.87 -4.76 -11.12
C LYS A 83 4.24 -3.87 -12.18
N TYR A 84 3.01 -3.42 -11.93
CA TYR A 84 2.33 -2.52 -12.84
C TYR A 84 3.08 -1.18 -13.00
N LEU A 85 3.66 -0.64 -11.92
CA LEU A 85 4.50 0.55 -11.97
C LEU A 85 5.71 0.37 -12.92
N LEU A 86 6.35 -0.82 -12.92
CA LEU A 86 7.45 -1.13 -13.85
C LEU A 86 6.99 -1.15 -15.30
N VAL A 87 5.81 -1.72 -15.56
CA VAL A 87 5.22 -1.77 -16.90
C VAL A 87 4.86 -0.36 -17.39
N ASP A 88 4.16 0.40 -16.55
CA ASP A 88 3.62 1.72 -16.90
C ASP A 88 4.69 2.81 -17.03
N LYS A 89 5.65 2.88 -16.10
CA LYS A 89 6.65 3.96 -16.08
C LYS A 89 7.99 3.63 -16.72
N PHE A 90 8.34 2.35 -16.79
CA PHE A 90 9.67 1.92 -17.24
C PHE A 90 9.59 0.96 -18.44
N GLU A 91 8.41 0.83 -19.05
CA GLU A 91 8.18 0.08 -20.30
C GLU A 91 8.60 -1.40 -20.22
N TYR A 92 8.46 -2.01 -19.04
CA TYR A 92 8.71 -3.43 -18.88
C TYR A 92 7.58 -4.26 -19.52
N ASP A 93 7.95 -5.45 -19.99
CA ASP A 93 7.02 -6.44 -20.55
C ASP A 93 6.11 -7.03 -19.45
N ILE A 94 4.78 -6.95 -19.65
CA ILE A 94 3.79 -7.41 -18.69
C ILE A 94 3.84 -8.92 -18.44
N ASP A 95 4.00 -9.73 -19.50
CA ASP A 95 4.02 -11.19 -19.43
C ASP A 95 5.24 -11.69 -18.65
N LYS A 96 6.36 -10.95 -18.75
CA LYS A 96 7.57 -11.23 -17.98
C LYS A 96 7.42 -10.81 -16.53
N THR A 97 6.91 -9.60 -16.27
CA THR A 97 6.83 -9.01 -14.93
C THR A 97 5.80 -9.70 -14.04
N GLU A 98 4.71 -10.21 -14.60
CA GLU A 98 3.66 -10.92 -13.84
C GLU A 98 4.23 -12.06 -12.99
N LYS A 99 5.17 -12.83 -13.54
CA LYS A 99 5.79 -14.02 -12.92
C LYS A 99 6.84 -13.69 -11.86
N TRP A 100 7.15 -12.42 -11.64
CA TRP A 100 8.22 -12.04 -10.70
C TRP A 100 7.76 -12.17 -9.26
N THR A 101 8.70 -12.35 -8.34
CA THR A 101 8.44 -12.22 -6.90
C THR A 101 8.66 -10.78 -6.47
N MET A 102 8.09 -10.36 -5.34
CA MET A 102 8.35 -9.03 -4.76
C MET A 102 9.84 -8.70 -4.66
N GLY A 103 10.68 -9.68 -4.29
CA GLY A 103 12.13 -9.49 -4.22
C GLY A 103 12.78 -9.18 -5.57
N LYS A 104 12.32 -9.83 -6.66
CA LYS A 104 12.78 -9.49 -8.01
C LYS A 104 12.26 -8.12 -8.45
N THR A 105 10.99 -7.83 -8.20
CA THR A 105 10.39 -6.52 -8.48
C THR A 105 11.15 -5.39 -7.79
N TYR A 106 11.50 -5.55 -6.50
CA TYR A 106 12.34 -4.61 -5.75
C TYR A 106 13.68 -4.34 -6.45
N ARG A 107 14.40 -5.39 -6.86
CA ARG A 107 15.71 -5.24 -7.52
C ARG A 107 15.61 -4.45 -8.82
N GLU A 108 14.56 -4.65 -9.60
CA GLU A 108 14.36 -3.86 -10.83
C GLU A 108 13.97 -2.42 -10.53
N LEU A 109 13.13 -2.15 -9.52
CA LEU A 109 12.83 -0.79 -9.08
C LEU A 109 14.09 -0.05 -8.57
N GLU A 110 14.96 -0.74 -7.85
CA GLU A 110 16.24 -0.20 -7.37
C GLU A 110 17.17 0.18 -8.54
N LYS A 111 17.26 -0.66 -9.59
CA LYS A 111 18.02 -0.35 -10.82
C LYS A 111 17.48 0.88 -11.54
N ASN A 112 16.16 1.06 -11.54
CA ASN A 112 15.51 2.23 -12.10
C ASN A 112 15.63 3.49 -11.21
N LYS A 113 16.37 3.42 -10.09
CA LYS A 113 16.68 4.53 -9.18
C LYS A 113 15.44 5.23 -8.66
N LEU A 114 14.41 4.46 -8.28
CA LEU A 114 13.27 5.00 -7.55
C LEU A 114 13.70 5.70 -6.26
N ARG A 115 12.79 6.53 -5.74
CA ARG A 115 12.99 7.28 -4.51
C ARG A 115 13.60 6.42 -3.37
N PRO A 116 14.74 6.82 -2.76
CA PRO A 116 15.48 5.97 -1.82
C PRO A 116 14.75 5.61 -0.51
N ASP A 117 13.95 6.53 0.02
CA ASP A 117 13.12 6.31 1.22
C ASP A 117 12.09 5.20 1.00
N PHE A 118 11.42 5.22 -0.17
CA PHE A 118 10.49 4.19 -0.59
C PHE A 118 11.18 2.84 -0.74
N LEU A 119 12.32 2.82 -1.44
CA LEU A 119 13.11 1.60 -1.64
C LEU A 119 13.58 0.99 -0.31
N HIS A 120 13.96 1.82 0.67
CA HIS A 120 14.35 1.35 2.00
C HIS A 120 13.21 0.59 2.69
N ILE A 121 12.01 1.16 2.70
CA ILE A 121 10.84 0.53 3.33
C ILE A 121 10.39 -0.71 2.55
N LEU A 122 10.45 -0.67 1.21
CA LEU A 122 10.15 -1.81 0.36
C LEU A 122 11.08 -2.99 0.62
N LYS A 123 12.39 -2.73 0.78
CA LYS A 123 13.36 -3.77 1.11
C LYS A 123 13.01 -4.47 2.43
N ASN A 124 12.72 -3.69 3.48
CA ASN A 124 12.30 -4.25 4.77
C ASN A 124 11.02 -5.09 4.62
N THR A 125 10.06 -4.63 3.80
CA THR A 125 8.81 -5.36 3.54
C THR A 125 9.05 -6.69 2.83
N VAL A 126 9.99 -6.75 1.88
CA VAL A 126 10.41 -8.01 1.23
C VAL A 126 10.94 -9.00 2.27
N ASP A 127 11.84 -8.54 3.14
CA ASP A 127 12.44 -9.39 4.18
C ASP A 127 11.40 -9.85 5.20
N ASN A 128 10.51 -8.95 5.63
CA ASN A 128 9.42 -9.25 6.56
C ASN A 128 8.43 -10.26 5.99
N ARG A 129 8.02 -10.12 4.72
CA ARG A 129 7.12 -11.07 4.03
C ARG A 129 7.72 -12.46 3.97
N ASN A 130 9.03 -12.56 3.69
CA ASN A 130 9.72 -13.85 3.68
C ASN A 130 9.73 -14.48 5.08
N TYR A 131 10.06 -13.71 6.12
CA TYR A 131 9.99 -14.19 7.51
C TYR A 131 8.59 -14.65 7.89
N ILE A 132 7.56 -13.85 7.59
CA ILE A 132 6.16 -14.19 7.86
C ILE A 132 5.76 -15.47 7.13
N ALA A 133 6.10 -15.62 5.86
CA ALA A 133 5.73 -16.79 5.07
C ALA A 133 6.38 -18.09 5.56
N HIS A 134 7.58 -18.02 6.14
CA HIS A 134 8.36 -19.22 6.49
C HIS A 134 8.40 -19.54 7.98
N GLU A 135 8.39 -18.54 8.86
CA GLU A 135 8.79 -18.74 10.26
C GLU A 135 7.70 -18.35 11.26
N ILE A 136 6.87 -17.34 10.99
CA ILE A 136 6.01 -16.75 12.03
C ILE A 136 4.98 -17.73 12.59
N LEU A 137 4.35 -18.55 11.73
CA LEU A 137 3.35 -19.51 12.15
C LEU A 137 3.97 -20.69 12.92
N ALA A 138 5.11 -21.19 12.43
CA ALA A 138 5.83 -22.27 13.10
C ALA A 138 6.31 -21.83 14.49
N ASN A 139 6.88 -20.63 14.60
CA ASN A 139 7.33 -20.08 15.87
C ASN A 139 6.16 -19.84 16.84
N LYS A 140 5.01 -19.36 16.33
CA LYS A 140 3.80 -19.17 17.12
C LYS A 140 3.26 -20.50 17.67
N LEU A 141 3.24 -21.54 16.85
CA LEU A 141 2.77 -22.87 17.24
C LEU A 141 3.70 -23.49 18.29
N LEU A 142 5.02 -23.49 18.05
CA LEU A 142 6.01 -24.01 19.00
C LEU A 142 5.93 -23.32 20.36
N PHE A 143 5.75 -22.00 20.38
CA PHE A 143 5.60 -21.25 21.62
C PHE A 143 4.36 -21.70 22.41
N HIS A 144 3.24 -21.94 21.72
CA HIS A 144 2.02 -22.44 22.33
C HIS A 144 2.18 -23.88 22.83
N GLU A 145 2.87 -24.75 22.10
CA GLU A 145 3.13 -26.14 22.51
C GLU A 145 4.03 -26.24 23.74
N ILE A 146 5.07 -25.40 23.83
CA ILE A 146 6.03 -25.43 24.94
C ILE A 146 5.41 -24.92 26.25
N LEU A 147 4.60 -23.86 26.16
CA LEU A 147 4.09 -23.16 27.33
C LEU A 147 2.65 -23.57 27.71
N GLY A 148 1.88 -24.11 26.77
CA GLY A 148 0.52 -24.62 26.99
C GLY A 148 -0.35 -23.68 27.81
N ASP A 149 -1.06 -24.25 28.79
CA ASP A 149 -2.00 -23.54 29.69
C ASP A 149 -1.32 -22.53 30.65
N LYS A 150 0.01 -22.40 30.62
CA LYS A 150 0.74 -21.42 31.46
C LYS A 150 0.69 -20.02 30.88
N ILE A 151 0.18 -19.86 29.65
CA ILE A 151 0.04 -18.57 28.99
C ILE A 151 -1.32 -17.95 29.40
N PRO A 152 -1.35 -16.72 29.96
CA PRO A 152 -2.60 -16.00 30.17
C PRO A 152 -3.34 -15.77 28.85
N ASP A 153 -4.68 -15.83 28.86
CA ASP A 153 -5.53 -15.66 27.66
C ASP A 153 -5.24 -14.37 26.85
N ASN A 154 -4.74 -13.32 27.51
CA ASN A 154 -4.38 -12.03 26.91
C ASN A 154 -2.87 -11.83 26.70
N HIS A 155 -2.08 -12.90 26.67
CA HIS A 155 -0.64 -12.78 26.50
C HIS A 155 -0.27 -12.29 25.09
N TYR A 156 0.31 -11.09 25.06
CA TYR A 156 0.81 -10.49 23.84
C TYR A 156 2.26 -10.92 23.59
N ASP A 157 2.42 -12.01 22.86
CA ASP A 157 3.71 -12.67 22.62
C ASP A 157 4.59 -11.93 21.61
N LYS A 158 5.80 -12.49 21.40
CA LYS A 158 6.81 -11.94 20.50
C LYS A 158 6.38 -11.94 19.03
N GLU A 159 5.69 -12.97 18.56
CA GLU A 159 5.29 -13.07 17.16
C GLU A 159 4.10 -12.15 16.87
N SER A 160 3.18 -11.98 17.82
CA SER A 160 2.12 -10.97 17.73
C SER A 160 2.70 -9.55 17.62
N ARG A 161 3.71 -9.21 18.44
CA ARG A 161 4.43 -7.92 18.37
C ARG A 161 5.15 -7.71 17.04
N ARG A 162 5.82 -8.76 16.54
CA ARG A 162 6.49 -8.72 15.24
C ARG A 162 5.50 -8.47 14.12
N LEU A 163 4.39 -9.21 14.10
CA LEU A 163 3.34 -9.03 13.10
C LEU A 163 2.80 -7.60 13.10
N ASP A 164 2.51 -7.02 14.27
CA ASP A 164 2.02 -5.64 14.35
C ASP A 164 3.05 -4.62 13.84
N LYS A 165 4.33 -4.81 14.16
CA LYS A 165 5.41 -3.99 13.57
C LYS A 165 5.41 -4.09 12.04
N PHE A 166 5.33 -5.31 11.51
CA PHE A 166 5.35 -5.55 10.07
C PHE A 166 4.11 -4.95 9.37
N ILE A 167 2.94 -5.02 10.00
CA ILE A 167 1.71 -4.36 9.52
C ILE A 167 1.91 -2.85 9.41
N ILE A 168 2.48 -2.20 10.43
CA ILE A 168 2.74 -0.75 10.39
C ILE A 168 3.65 -0.39 9.21
N GLU A 169 4.75 -1.12 9.04
CA GLU A 169 5.70 -0.88 7.93
C GLU A 169 5.06 -1.09 6.55
N LEU A 170 4.23 -2.14 6.41
CA LEU A 170 3.50 -2.42 5.17
C LEU A 170 2.46 -1.33 4.86
N GLU A 171 1.66 -0.90 5.82
CA GLU A 171 0.65 0.15 5.60
C GLU A 171 1.30 1.50 5.30
N GLN A 172 2.44 1.80 5.92
CA GLN A 172 3.24 2.97 5.57
C GLN A 172 3.70 2.90 4.12
N LEU A 173 4.18 1.74 3.68
CA LEU A 173 4.62 1.53 2.29
C LEU A 173 3.47 1.66 1.29
N VAL A 174 2.31 1.09 1.60
CA VAL A 174 1.09 1.21 0.78
C VAL A 174 0.68 2.67 0.64
N PHE A 175 0.64 3.41 1.75
CA PHE A 175 0.32 4.83 1.72
C PHE A 175 1.31 5.62 0.85
N LEU A 176 2.61 5.38 1.02
CA LEU A 176 3.65 6.03 0.21
C LEU A 176 3.52 5.67 -1.27
N PHE A 177 3.19 4.42 -1.59
CA PHE A 177 2.97 3.98 -2.97
C PHE A 177 1.80 4.73 -3.61
N GLU A 178 0.65 4.78 -2.95
CA GLU A 178 -0.55 5.47 -3.44
C GLU A 178 -0.32 6.97 -3.60
N TRP A 179 0.30 7.60 -2.60
CA TRP A 179 0.60 9.02 -2.61
C TRP A 179 1.59 9.37 -3.73
N THR A 180 2.68 8.60 -3.86
CA THR A 180 3.71 8.84 -4.88
C THR A 180 3.15 8.64 -6.29
N ASN A 181 2.31 7.62 -6.50
CA ASN A 181 1.62 7.43 -7.77
C ASN A 181 0.68 8.58 -8.11
N SER A 182 -0.15 9.01 -7.16
CA SER A 182 -1.15 10.07 -7.38
C SER A 182 -0.52 11.43 -7.64
N ASN A 183 0.66 11.69 -7.08
CA ASN A 183 1.38 12.96 -7.24
C ASN A 183 2.53 12.89 -8.26
N ASN A 184 2.74 11.75 -8.92
CA ASN A 184 3.89 11.48 -9.78
C ASN A 184 5.24 11.81 -9.12
N GLY A 185 5.38 11.50 -7.83
CA GLY A 185 6.51 11.88 -6.98
C GLY A 185 7.70 10.91 -6.97
N TRP A 186 7.84 10.09 -8.01
CA TRP A 186 8.86 9.04 -8.09
C TRP A 186 10.28 9.56 -8.36
N ASN A 187 10.40 10.84 -8.72
CA ASN A 187 11.65 11.57 -8.96
C ASN A 187 12.12 12.31 -7.71
#